data_AF-A0A485LM69-F1
#
_entry.id   AF-A0A485LM69-F1
#
_cell.length_a   1.000
_cell.length_b   1.000
_cell.length_c   1.000
_cell.angle_alpha   90.00
_cell.angle_beta   90.00
_cell.angle_gamma   90.00
#
_symmetry.space_group_name_H-M   'P 1'
#
loop_
_entity.id
_entity.type
_entity.pdbx_description
1 polymer ?
#
loop_
_entity_poly.entity_id
_entity_poly.type
_entity_poly.pdbx_seq_one_letter_code
_entity_poly.pdbx_strand_id
1 'polypeptide(L)'
;MVAGKAISARLDTKGYEAAKHSVRDLKLQVTPPPPPPSAAVVSFTKTQQSLVRSMDTALTEHVVIIRTSGLRPGRENILVEHVDLLRSQFHEALERLHVLHDEAARRWKSEMAAKVDAAAADVDTLANALAEREQDMEQHAQEVERRHFEELEALTQRYDDKVVDIQALCDDKIAQVERASQGMLHAMRDKMKMWKVAFEAKVKDVVQGKIDGLQSQSERELKVVMTQMDKEAQALVDALQAARQQITALERDVATLKEQVAERASNVMDADTRWTASQEALAHAQAQANHFQHMYETLLATMEQLRDTHAQEKVRLVQQHAMTQESAERAIEARHQAELATLHDRVRHAVDKKSSVIAQLETQLADAVARAHSTEHVLMQLSADLQSCGSQPSGAMALVEAFHLDD
;
A
#
# COMPACT_ATOMS: atom_id res chain seq x y z
N MET A 1 0.63 -6.03 14.16
CA MET A 1 1.21 -5.48 15.40
C MET A 1 2.54 -6.15 15.66
N VAL A 2 3.66 -5.49 15.34
CA VAL A 2 4.91 -5.34 16.10
C VAL A 2 5.70 -4.29 15.28
N ALA A 3 5.76 -3.06 15.79
CA ALA A 3 6.45 -1.96 15.12
C ALA A 3 7.96 -2.08 15.29
N GLY A 4 8.68 -1.68 14.24
CA GLY A 4 10.11 -1.85 14.06
C GLY A 4 10.99 -1.13 15.07
N LYS A 5 12.13 -1.76 15.37
CA LYS A 5 13.23 -1.19 16.13
C LYS A 5 14.23 -0.61 15.13
N ALA A 6 14.13 0.68 14.87
CA ALA A 6 15.16 1.42 14.16
C ALA A 6 16.42 1.47 15.04
N ILE A 7 17.50 0.82 14.62
CA ILE A 7 18.84 1.05 15.19
C ILE A 7 19.53 2.08 14.31
N SER A 8 19.06 3.31 14.43
CA SER A 8 19.96 4.45 14.27
C SER A 8 20.74 4.49 15.57
N ALA A 9 22.04 4.22 15.54
CA ALA A 9 22.93 4.50 16.66
C ALA A 9 23.10 6.02 16.82
N ARG A 10 21.99 6.73 17.03
CA ARG A 10 21.98 8.02 17.70
C ARG A 10 22.46 7.72 19.10
N LEU A 11 23.53 8.37 19.53
CA LEU A 11 23.74 8.58 20.96
C LEU A 11 22.41 9.10 21.51
N ASP A 12 21.76 8.31 22.36
CA ASP A 12 20.66 8.77 23.21
C ASP A 12 21.15 10.09 23.84
N THR A 13 20.28 11.10 23.93
CA THR A 13 20.61 12.37 24.59
C THR A 13 21.22 12.12 25.98
N LYS A 14 20.84 11.01 26.65
CA LYS A 14 21.48 10.53 27.88
C LYS A 14 22.92 10.07 27.72
N GLY A 15 23.28 9.40 26.62
CA GLY A 15 24.64 8.97 26.31
C GLY A 15 25.56 10.15 25.97
N TYR A 16 25.03 11.15 25.27
CA TYR A 16 25.75 12.40 24.99
C TYR A 16 25.96 13.23 26.27
N GLU A 17 24.94 13.38 27.11
CA GLU A 17 25.02 14.07 28.40
C GLU A 17 25.98 13.36 29.36
N ALA A 18 25.97 12.01 29.41
CA ALA A 18 26.89 11.23 30.25
C ALA A 18 28.36 11.40 29.82
N ALA A 19 28.63 11.42 28.51
CA ALA A 19 29.97 11.70 27.98
C ALA A 19 30.40 13.15 28.30
N LYS A 20 29.49 14.12 28.15
CA LYS A 20 29.74 15.53 28.48
C LYS A 20 30.07 15.72 29.97
N HIS A 21 29.35 15.04 30.87
CA HIS A 21 29.63 15.06 32.31
C HIS A 21 30.95 14.38 32.65
N SER A 22 31.26 13.23 32.04
CA SER A 22 32.52 12.51 32.28
C SER A 22 33.76 13.30 31.82
N VAL A 23 33.65 14.03 30.70
CA VAL A 23 34.71 14.97 30.25
C VAL A 23 34.86 16.16 31.20
N ARG A 24 33.75 16.65 31.79
CA ARG A 24 33.77 17.73 32.77
C ARG A 24 34.40 17.30 34.11
N ASP A 25 34.14 16.07 34.52
CA ASP A 25 34.73 15.48 35.73
C ASP A 25 36.23 15.19 35.56
N LEU A 26 36.68 14.84 34.35
CA LEU A 26 38.11 14.74 34.01
C LEU A 26 38.80 16.11 34.03
N LYS A 27 38.13 17.18 33.60
CA LYS A 27 38.67 18.57 33.67
C LYS A 27 38.87 19.05 35.11
N LEU A 28 38.09 18.55 36.08
CA LEU A 28 38.19 18.95 37.49
C LEU A 28 39.28 18.23 38.30
N GLN A 29 39.95 17.21 37.74
CA GLN A 29 41.01 16.45 38.44
C GLN A 29 42.45 16.91 38.16
N VAL A 30 42.66 17.98 37.38
CA VAL A 30 44.00 18.52 37.12
C VAL A 30 44.34 19.60 38.13
N THR A 31 44.53 19.21 39.39
CA THR A 31 45.26 20.04 40.37
C THR A 31 46.64 19.42 40.51
N PRO A 32 47.73 20.06 40.03
CA PRO A 32 49.07 19.51 40.22
C PRO A 32 49.38 19.44 41.72
N PRO A 33 49.90 18.31 42.25
CA PRO A 33 50.35 18.27 43.62
C PRO A 33 51.52 19.24 43.81
N PRO A 34 51.66 19.89 44.99
CA PRO A 34 52.81 20.74 45.26
C PRO A 34 54.09 19.90 45.18
N PRO A 35 55.17 20.41 44.54
CA PRO A 35 56.40 19.64 44.40
C PRO A 35 56.97 19.32 45.78
N PRO A 36 57.36 18.06 46.06
CA PRO A 36 57.99 17.72 47.33
C PRO A 36 59.32 18.47 47.48
N PRO A 37 59.72 18.88 48.70
CA PRO A 37 61.01 19.50 48.91
C PRO A 37 62.12 18.53 48.48
N SER A 38 63.01 18.99 47.59
CA SER A 38 64.09 18.17 47.03
C SER A 38 64.91 17.49 48.13
N ALA A 39 64.94 16.15 48.12
CA ALA A 39 65.69 15.31 49.05
C ALA A 39 67.19 15.68 49.16
N ALA A 40 67.72 16.37 48.15
CA ALA A 40 69.08 16.88 48.11
C ALA A 40 69.37 17.91 49.23
N VAL A 41 68.42 18.78 49.57
CA VAL A 41 68.61 19.87 50.56
C VAL A 41 68.73 19.32 51.99
N VAL A 42 67.95 18.29 52.31
CA VAL A 42 68.01 17.61 53.62
C VAL A 42 69.27 16.73 53.74
N SER A 43 69.79 16.23 52.61
CA SER A 43 71.00 15.41 52.59
C SER A 43 72.29 16.20 52.85
N PHE A 44 72.36 17.46 52.38
CA PHE A 44 73.55 18.31 52.45
C PHE A 44 73.88 18.77 53.88
N THR A 45 72.88 19.25 54.62
CA THR A 45 73.08 19.71 56.02
C THR A 45 73.51 18.57 56.94
N LYS A 46 72.98 17.36 56.71
CA LYS A 46 73.35 16.15 57.45
C LYS A 46 74.79 15.70 57.13
N THR A 47 75.21 15.77 55.87
CA THR A 47 76.60 15.44 55.48
C THR A 47 77.59 16.48 56.01
N GLN A 48 77.25 17.76 55.97
CA GLN A 48 78.06 18.84 56.54
C GLN A 48 78.30 18.65 58.04
N GLN A 49 77.24 18.39 58.82
CA GLN A 49 77.37 18.16 60.27
C GLN A 49 78.23 16.93 60.59
N SER A 50 78.16 15.88 59.78
CA SER A 50 79.00 14.69 59.93
C SER A 50 80.48 14.98 59.66
N LEU A 51 80.77 15.76 58.61
CA LEU A 51 82.13 16.17 58.25
C LEU A 51 82.77 17.07 59.32
N VAL A 52 82.02 18.02 59.87
CA VAL A 52 82.47 18.86 61.01
C VAL A 52 82.88 17.97 62.19
N ARG A 53 81.99 17.07 62.62
CA ARG A 53 82.25 16.19 63.77
C ARG A 53 83.46 15.27 63.54
N SER A 54 83.56 14.67 62.36
CA SER A 54 84.66 13.76 62.02
C SER A 54 86.02 14.48 62.02
N MET A 55 86.08 15.68 61.42
CA MET A 55 87.31 16.45 61.34
C MET A 55 87.71 17.02 62.70
N ASP A 56 86.75 17.53 63.47
CA ASP A 56 87.04 18.08 64.80
C ASP A 56 87.52 17.00 65.78
N THR A 57 86.96 15.79 65.70
CA THR A 57 87.44 14.63 66.46
C THR A 57 88.87 14.28 66.06
N ALA A 58 89.15 14.16 64.76
CA ALA A 58 90.49 13.83 64.26
C ALA A 58 91.55 14.88 64.64
N LEU A 59 91.21 16.18 64.57
CA LEU A 59 92.11 17.26 64.98
C LEU A 59 92.34 17.27 66.50
N THR A 60 91.31 16.97 67.29
CA THR A 60 91.44 16.86 68.75
C THR A 60 92.34 15.69 69.15
N GLU A 61 92.20 14.54 68.49
CA GLU A 61 93.10 13.39 68.65
C GLU A 61 94.55 13.77 68.29
N HIS A 62 94.76 14.51 67.20
CA HIS A 62 96.09 14.98 66.82
C HIS A 62 96.72 15.93 67.85
N VAL A 63 95.93 16.83 68.46
CA VAL A 63 96.40 17.66 69.57
C VAL A 63 96.87 16.80 70.75
N VAL A 64 96.11 15.76 71.12
CA VAL A 64 96.48 14.84 72.21
C VAL A 64 97.77 14.09 71.88
N ILE A 65 97.94 13.61 70.64
CA ILE A 65 99.17 12.94 70.19
C ILE A 65 100.36 13.89 70.30
N ILE A 66 100.23 15.12 69.80
CA ILE A 66 101.30 16.13 69.87
C ILE A 66 101.69 16.40 71.34
N ARG A 67 100.70 16.60 72.22
CA ARG A 67 100.94 16.89 73.65
C ARG A 67 101.54 15.74 74.44
N THR A 68 101.37 14.51 73.97
CA THR A 68 101.89 13.30 74.65
C THR A 68 103.17 12.75 74.02
N SER A 69 103.65 13.35 72.93
CA SER A 69 104.80 12.86 72.15
C SER A 69 106.19 13.15 72.75
N GLY A 70 106.28 13.83 73.91
CA GLY A 70 107.55 14.15 74.57
C GLY A 70 108.40 15.22 73.86
N LEU A 71 107.78 16.01 72.97
CA LEU A 71 108.42 17.16 72.34
C LEU A 71 108.76 18.27 73.37
N ARG A 72 109.75 19.10 73.05
CA ARG A 72 110.03 20.29 73.89
C ARG A 72 108.84 21.26 73.79
N PRO A 73 108.43 21.91 74.89
CA PRO A 73 107.23 22.75 74.94
C PRO A 73 107.13 23.81 73.82
N GLY A 74 108.26 24.38 73.39
CA GLY A 74 108.27 25.36 72.29
C GLY A 74 107.91 24.79 70.91
N ARG A 75 108.22 23.51 70.63
CA ARG A 75 107.87 22.86 69.34
C ARG A 75 106.47 22.25 69.38
N GLU A 76 106.06 21.77 70.55
CA GLU A 76 104.72 21.27 70.81
C GLU A 76 103.66 22.36 70.57
N ASN A 77 103.86 23.55 71.14
CA ASN A 77 102.93 24.67 70.99
C ASN A 77 102.76 25.10 69.52
N ILE A 78 103.85 25.15 68.74
CA ILE A 78 103.78 25.49 67.30
C ILE A 78 102.95 24.45 66.51
N LEU A 79 103.09 23.16 66.83
CA LEU A 79 102.33 22.10 66.16
C LEU A 79 100.85 22.14 66.56
N VAL A 80 100.54 22.45 67.81
CA VAL A 80 99.15 22.67 68.25
C VAL A 80 98.55 23.90 67.55
N GLU A 81 99.31 25.00 67.43
CA GLU A 81 98.89 26.19 66.69
C GLU A 81 98.60 25.88 65.21
N HIS A 82 99.38 25.02 64.56
CA HIS A 82 99.08 24.58 63.18
C HIS A 82 97.80 23.74 63.09
N VAL A 83 97.54 22.87 64.07
CA VAL A 83 96.29 22.09 64.12
C VAL A 83 95.09 23.02 64.35
N ASP A 84 95.24 24.03 65.20
CA ASP A 84 94.20 25.04 65.42
C ASP A 84 93.99 25.93 64.18
N LEU A 85 95.06 26.28 63.45
CA LEU A 85 94.97 26.96 62.16
C LEU A 85 94.22 26.12 61.12
N LEU A 86 94.53 24.82 61.01
CA LEU A 86 93.81 23.89 60.14
C LEU A 86 92.32 23.77 60.54
N ARG A 87 92.03 23.73 61.85
CA ARG A 87 90.64 23.74 62.35
C ARG A 87 89.90 24.98 61.86
N SER A 88 90.52 26.16 61.96
CA SER A 88 89.92 27.44 61.53
C SER A 88 89.67 27.50 60.02
N GLN A 89 90.64 27.09 59.20
CA GLN A 89 90.52 27.09 57.74
C GLN A 89 89.45 26.09 57.25
N PHE A 90 89.34 24.93 57.90
CA PHE A 90 88.30 23.95 57.59
C PHE A 90 86.89 24.47 57.91
N HIS A 91 86.72 25.14 59.05
CA HIS A 91 85.45 25.77 59.39
C HIS A 91 85.08 26.88 58.39
N GLU A 92 86.04 27.75 58.03
CA GLU A 92 85.82 28.81 57.06
C GLU A 92 85.45 28.26 55.67
N ALA A 93 86.10 27.18 55.22
CA ALA A 93 85.78 26.52 53.96
C ALA A 93 84.37 25.90 53.96
N LEU A 94 83.95 25.30 55.08
CA LEU A 94 82.60 24.75 55.22
C LEU A 94 81.52 25.83 55.28
N GLU A 95 81.79 26.96 55.93
CA GLU A 95 80.88 28.11 55.93
C GLU A 95 80.71 28.67 54.51
N ARG A 96 81.80 28.82 53.75
CA ARG A 96 81.74 29.24 52.35
C ARG A 96 80.94 28.26 51.48
N LEU A 97 81.12 26.96 51.68
CA LEU A 97 80.36 25.94 50.96
C LEU A 97 78.86 26.00 51.30
N HIS A 98 78.52 26.29 52.55
CA HIS A 98 77.13 26.48 53.00
C HIS A 98 76.48 27.67 52.29
N VAL A 99 77.17 28.82 52.24
CA VAL A 99 76.69 30.02 51.53
C VAL A 99 76.44 29.73 50.05
N LEU A 100 77.37 29.04 49.38
CA LEU A 100 77.22 28.66 47.97
C LEU A 100 76.05 27.70 47.75
N HIS A 101 75.85 26.73 48.64
CA HIS A 101 74.71 25.82 48.58
C HIS A 101 73.38 26.56 48.75
N ASP A 102 73.29 27.50 49.70
CA ASP A 102 72.08 28.28 49.92
C ASP A 102 71.74 29.20 48.75
N GLU A 103 72.76 29.77 48.09
CA GLU A 103 72.58 30.52 46.85
C GLU A 103 72.08 29.64 45.71
N ALA A 104 72.65 28.45 45.53
CA ALA A 104 72.22 27.49 44.52
C ALA A 104 70.77 27.02 44.78
N ALA A 105 70.43 26.73 46.04
CA ALA A 105 69.07 26.35 46.44
C ALA A 105 68.05 27.48 46.19
N ARG A 106 68.43 28.74 46.46
CA ARG A 106 67.59 29.91 46.15
C ARG A 106 67.38 30.07 44.65
N ARG A 107 68.44 29.96 43.83
CA ARG A 107 68.34 30.02 42.36
C ARG A 107 67.48 28.90 41.79
N TRP A 108 67.65 27.67 42.26
CA TRP A 108 66.83 26.53 41.83
C TRP A 108 65.35 26.73 42.17
N LYS A 109 65.04 27.21 43.38
CA LYS A 109 63.65 27.54 43.76
C LYS A 109 63.05 28.61 42.85
N SER A 110 63.78 29.68 42.55
CA SER A 110 63.28 30.72 41.63
C SER A 110 63.09 30.21 40.20
N GLU A 111 63.99 29.36 39.71
CA GLU A 111 63.88 28.80 38.36
C GLU A 111 62.70 27.82 38.25
N MET A 112 62.49 26.99 39.28
CA MET A 112 61.33 26.08 39.34
C MET A 112 60.02 26.85 39.47
N ALA A 113 59.96 27.91 40.27
CA ALA A 113 58.79 28.78 40.34
C ALA A 113 58.45 29.37 38.96
N ALA A 114 59.45 29.92 38.26
CA ALA A 114 59.25 30.46 36.91
C ALA A 114 58.77 29.39 35.90
N LYS A 115 59.26 28.15 35.99
CA LYS A 115 58.79 27.04 35.15
C LYS A 115 57.36 26.62 35.47
N VAL A 116 56.98 26.62 36.74
CA VAL A 116 55.61 26.32 37.18
C VAL A 116 54.66 27.42 36.71
N ASP A 117 55.03 28.69 36.84
CA ASP A 117 54.22 29.82 36.37
C ASP A 117 54.03 29.79 34.85
N ALA A 118 55.10 29.47 34.10
CA ALA A 118 55.02 29.29 32.65
C ALA A 118 54.09 28.12 32.27
N ALA A 119 54.20 26.97 32.95
CA ALA A 119 53.33 25.83 32.71
C ALA A 119 51.86 26.13 33.08
N ALA A 120 51.61 26.91 34.13
CA ALA A 120 50.26 27.34 34.49
C ALA A 120 49.67 28.25 33.42
N ALA A 121 50.44 29.20 32.91
CA ALA A 121 50.01 30.06 31.81
C ALA A 121 49.72 29.26 30.52
N ASP A 122 50.55 28.28 30.18
CA ASP A 122 50.33 27.40 29.03
C ASP A 122 49.03 26.59 29.20
N VAL A 123 48.76 26.05 30.39
CA VAL A 123 47.50 25.35 30.69
C VAL A 123 46.30 26.27 30.54
N ASP A 124 46.37 27.51 31.03
CA ASP A 124 45.30 28.49 30.87
C ASP A 124 45.07 28.85 29.39
N THR A 125 46.14 28.99 28.59
CA THR A 125 45.99 29.23 27.14
C THR A 125 45.34 28.06 26.42
N LEU A 126 45.70 26.82 26.77
CA LEU A 126 45.08 25.62 26.21
C LEU A 126 43.62 25.47 26.64
N ALA A 127 43.29 25.82 27.88
CA ALA A 127 41.93 25.83 28.38
C ALA A 127 41.05 26.84 27.62
N ASN A 128 41.57 28.04 27.36
CA ASN A 128 40.87 29.06 26.58
C ASN A 128 40.66 28.63 25.12
N ALA A 129 41.70 28.10 24.46
CA ALA A 129 41.59 27.60 23.08
C ALA A 129 40.59 26.44 22.96
N LEU A 130 40.51 25.59 23.99
CA LEU A 130 39.54 24.50 24.05
C LEU A 130 38.10 25.01 24.26
N ALA A 131 37.91 26.05 25.09
CA ALA A 131 36.61 26.70 25.29
C ALA A 131 36.11 27.38 23.99
N GLU A 132 36.99 28.08 23.26
CA GLU A 132 36.66 28.66 21.96
C GLU A 132 36.25 27.57 20.96
N ARG A 133 36.99 26.45 20.90
CA ARG A 133 36.65 25.33 20.02
C ARG A 133 35.34 24.63 20.38
N GLU A 134 35.03 24.51 21.68
CA GLU A 134 33.74 23.99 22.15
C GLU A 134 32.58 24.91 21.71
N GLN A 135 32.78 26.23 21.77
CA GLN A 135 31.82 27.22 21.31
C GLN A 135 31.60 27.16 19.79
N ASP A 136 32.67 27.04 19.00
CA ASP A 136 32.59 26.92 17.54
C ASP A 136 31.84 25.65 17.12
N MET A 137 32.08 24.53 17.80
CA MET A 137 31.38 23.26 17.57
C MET A 137 29.89 23.37 17.88
N GLU A 138 29.52 24.05 18.96
CA GLU A 138 28.12 24.28 19.34
C GLU A 138 27.41 25.18 18.32
N GLN A 139 28.06 26.26 17.88
CA GLN A 139 27.52 27.11 16.81
C GLN A 139 27.32 26.34 15.51
N HIS A 140 28.31 25.52 15.13
CA HIS A 140 28.19 24.71 13.92
C HIS A 140 27.07 23.67 14.01
N ALA A 141 26.89 23.04 15.17
CA ALA A 141 25.79 22.12 15.42
C ALA A 141 24.42 22.82 15.26
N GLN A 142 24.26 24.01 15.87
CA GLN A 142 23.04 24.82 15.74
C GLN A 142 22.77 25.25 14.29
N GLU A 143 23.80 25.62 13.53
CA GLU A 143 23.65 25.96 12.11
C GLU A 143 23.19 24.78 11.26
N VAL A 144 23.76 23.59 11.50
CA VAL A 144 23.37 22.36 10.80
C VAL A 144 21.94 21.95 11.16
N GLU A 145 21.57 22.01 12.45
CA GLU A 145 20.20 21.75 12.89
C GLU A 145 19.21 22.72 12.24
N ARG A 146 19.53 24.02 12.21
CA ARG A 146 18.70 25.03 11.55
C ARG A 146 18.51 24.72 10.06
N ARG A 147 19.58 24.39 9.33
CA ARG A 147 19.49 24.01 7.90
C ARG A 147 18.61 22.77 7.70
N HIS A 148 18.75 21.76 8.54
CA HIS A 148 17.90 20.57 8.46
C HIS A 148 16.43 20.88 8.72
N PHE A 149 16.12 21.78 9.67
CA PHE A 149 14.76 22.26 9.89
C PHE A 149 14.20 23.02 8.69
N GLU A 150 14.98 23.95 8.12
CA GLU A 150 14.58 24.71 6.93
C GLU A 150 14.35 23.79 5.71
N GLU A 151 15.19 22.76 5.53
CA GLU A 151 15.00 21.74 4.48
C GLU A 151 13.74 20.90 4.70
N LEU A 152 13.45 20.52 5.95
CA LEU A 152 12.23 19.78 6.33
C LEU A 152 10.97 20.64 6.12
N GLU A 153 11.00 21.92 6.49
CA GLU A 153 9.91 22.86 6.24
C GLU A 153 9.67 23.03 4.74
N ALA A 154 10.74 23.23 3.94
CA ALA A 154 10.63 23.35 2.49
C ALA A 154 10.08 22.07 1.83
N LEU A 155 10.48 20.89 2.33
CA LEU A 155 9.97 19.61 1.85
C LEU A 155 8.49 19.43 2.22
N THR A 156 8.12 19.77 3.45
CA THR A 156 6.72 19.71 3.93
C THR A 156 5.83 20.61 3.10
N GLN A 157 6.26 21.85 2.85
CA GLN A 157 5.53 22.80 2.00
C GLN A 157 5.30 22.24 0.58
N ARG A 158 6.33 21.62 -0.02
CA ARG A 158 6.18 20.98 -1.34
C ARG A 158 5.19 19.82 -1.33
N TYR A 159 5.11 19.06 -0.23
CA TYR A 159 4.12 18.00 -0.09
C TYR A 159 2.71 18.57 0.07
N ASP A 160 2.54 19.62 0.88
CA ASP A 160 1.25 20.29 1.05
C ASP A 160 0.76 20.89 -0.28
N ASP A 161 1.64 21.55 -1.03
CA ASP A 161 1.33 22.07 -2.37
C ASP A 161 0.90 20.92 -3.31
N LYS A 162 1.56 19.77 -3.24
CA LYS A 162 1.17 18.58 -4.02
C LYS A 162 -0.17 18.00 -3.61
N VAL A 163 -0.52 18.06 -2.32
CA VAL A 163 -1.86 17.64 -1.85
C VAL A 163 -2.92 18.57 -2.42
N VAL A 164 -2.68 19.89 -2.45
CA VAL A 164 -3.60 20.87 -3.07
C VAL A 164 -3.74 20.62 -4.57
N ASP A 165 -2.64 20.36 -5.30
CA ASP A 165 -2.67 19.99 -6.72
C ASP A 165 -3.54 18.75 -6.96
N ILE A 166 -3.37 17.71 -6.13
CA ILE A 166 -4.14 16.46 -6.23
C ILE A 166 -5.62 16.71 -5.92
N GLN A 167 -5.94 17.52 -4.91
CA GLN A 167 -7.32 17.89 -4.59
C GLN A 167 -7.98 18.62 -5.76
N ALA A 168 -7.30 19.61 -6.36
CA ALA A 168 -7.79 20.32 -7.52
C ALA A 168 -8.05 19.39 -8.71
N LEU A 169 -7.15 18.43 -8.98
CA LEU A 169 -7.34 17.41 -10.03
C LEU A 169 -8.53 16.49 -9.75
N CYS A 170 -8.74 16.11 -8.48
CA CYS A 170 -9.89 15.32 -8.07
C CYS A 170 -11.20 16.07 -8.25
N ASP A 171 -11.26 17.34 -7.82
CA ASP A 171 -12.45 18.18 -7.95
C ASP A 171 -12.79 18.44 -9.42
N ASP A 172 -11.79 18.72 -10.26
CA ASP A 172 -11.97 18.84 -11.70
C ASP A 172 -12.52 17.55 -12.31
N LYS A 173 -12.05 16.39 -11.83
CA LYS A 173 -12.54 15.09 -12.30
C LYS A 173 -13.98 14.83 -11.88
N ILE A 174 -14.35 15.17 -10.65
CA ILE A 174 -15.72 15.10 -10.15
C ILE A 174 -16.62 15.98 -11.02
N ALA A 175 -16.26 17.25 -11.22
CA ALA A 175 -17.02 18.19 -12.04
C ALA A 175 -17.16 17.72 -13.51
N GLN A 176 -16.14 17.05 -14.06
CA GLN A 176 -16.22 16.45 -15.39
C GLN A 176 -17.22 15.29 -15.43
N VAL A 177 -17.19 14.40 -14.45
CA VAL A 177 -18.09 13.23 -14.36
C VAL A 177 -19.53 13.68 -14.12
N GLU A 178 -19.75 14.68 -13.27
CA GLU A 178 -21.07 15.27 -13.04
C GLU A 178 -21.65 15.88 -14.32
N ARG A 179 -20.87 16.68 -15.07
CA ARG A 179 -21.32 17.22 -16.36
C ARG A 179 -21.65 16.11 -17.37
N ALA A 180 -20.82 15.06 -17.45
CA ALA A 180 -21.06 13.94 -18.35
C ALA A 180 -22.32 13.16 -17.97
N SER A 181 -22.54 12.89 -16.67
CA SER A 181 -23.72 12.16 -16.19
C SER A 181 -25.01 12.98 -16.39
N GLN A 182 -24.99 14.28 -16.09
CA GLN A 182 -26.10 15.19 -16.39
C GLN A 182 -26.41 15.23 -17.89
N GLY A 183 -25.38 15.33 -18.74
CA GLY A 183 -25.53 15.26 -20.20
C GLY A 183 -26.19 13.96 -20.66
N MET A 184 -25.78 12.82 -20.10
CA MET A 184 -26.38 11.52 -20.40
C MET A 184 -27.85 11.43 -19.93
N LEU A 185 -28.18 11.97 -18.76
CA LEU A 185 -29.55 12.04 -18.25
C LEU A 185 -30.44 12.92 -19.15
N HIS A 186 -29.93 14.04 -19.64
CA HIS A 186 -30.65 14.88 -20.60
C HIS A 186 -30.90 14.13 -21.92
N ALA A 187 -29.88 13.48 -22.48
CA ALA A 187 -30.02 12.70 -23.71
C ALA A 187 -31.02 11.52 -23.54
N MET A 188 -30.99 10.83 -22.40
CA MET A 188 -31.97 9.79 -22.05
C MET A 188 -33.39 10.36 -21.97
N ARG A 189 -33.56 11.52 -21.32
CA ARG A 189 -34.86 12.19 -21.19
C ARG A 189 -35.42 12.61 -22.55
N ASP A 190 -34.58 13.11 -23.46
CA ASP A 190 -35.01 13.52 -24.79
C ASP A 190 -35.34 12.30 -25.68
N LYS A 191 -34.58 11.21 -25.59
CA LYS A 191 -34.96 9.93 -26.20
C LYS A 191 -36.29 9.42 -25.67
N MET A 192 -36.52 9.48 -24.36
CA MET A 192 -37.78 9.05 -23.75
C MET A 192 -38.97 9.90 -24.23
N LYS A 193 -38.79 11.22 -24.37
CA LYS A 193 -39.82 12.09 -24.96
C LYS A 193 -40.13 11.70 -26.42
N MET A 194 -39.10 11.48 -27.24
CA MET A 194 -39.29 11.03 -28.62
C MET A 194 -40.01 9.67 -28.68
N TRP A 195 -39.61 8.71 -27.83
CA TRP A 195 -40.26 7.41 -27.75
C TRP A 195 -41.71 7.51 -27.29
N LYS A 196 -42.01 8.39 -26.33
CA LYS A 196 -43.39 8.68 -25.91
C LYS A 196 -44.23 9.17 -27.09
N VAL A 197 -43.75 10.17 -27.83
CA VAL A 197 -44.47 10.72 -28.99
C VAL A 197 -44.65 9.65 -30.08
N ALA A 198 -43.61 8.88 -30.38
CA ALA A 198 -43.69 7.80 -31.37
C ALA A 198 -44.65 6.68 -30.94
N PHE A 199 -44.66 6.34 -29.66
CA PHE A 199 -45.59 5.37 -29.10
C PHE A 199 -47.03 5.88 -29.15
N GLU A 200 -47.29 7.11 -28.72
CA GLU A 200 -48.61 7.74 -28.78
C GLU A 200 -49.13 7.81 -30.22
N ALA A 201 -48.28 8.19 -31.18
CA ALA A 201 -48.63 8.18 -32.60
C ALA A 201 -48.97 6.77 -33.10
N LYS A 202 -48.14 5.77 -32.77
CA LYS A 202 -48.39 4.38 -33.18
C LYS A 202 -49.66 3.80 -32.56
N VAL A 203 -49.95 4.10 -31.30
CA VAL A 203 -51.20 3.71 -30.65
C VAL A 203 -52.38 4.39 -31.33
N LYS A 204 -52.28 5.68 -31.63
CA LYS A 204 -53.31 6.41 -32.37
C LYS A 204 -53.58 5.79 -33.74
N ASP A 205 -52.54 5.46 -34.50
CA ASP A 205 -52.66 4.84 -35.82
C ASP A 205 -53.32 3.45 -35.74
N VAL A 206 -52.93 2.63 -34.76
CA VAL A 206 -53.54 1.31 -34.53
C VAL A 206 -55.01 1.43 -34.14
N VAL A 207 -55.33 2.36 -33.24
CA VAL A 207 -56.72 2.61 -32.81
C VAL A 207 -57.55 3.14 -33.98
N GLN A 208 -57.03 4.10 -34.75
CA GLN A 208 -57.71 4.64 -35.92
C GLN A 208 -57.93 3.56 -36.98
N GLY A 209 -56.90 2.76 -37.30
CA GLY A 209 -57.04 1.65 -38.23
C GLY A 209 -58.07 0.61 -37.77
N LYS A 210 -58.22 0.40 -36.45
CA LYS A 210 -59.26 -0.47 -35.91
C LYS A 210 -60.66 0.16 -36.02
N ILE A 211 -60.80 1.46 -35.77
CA ILE A 211 -62.05 2.20 -35.96
C ILE A 211 -62.48 2.16 -37.43
N ASP A 212 -61.58 2.48 -38.35
CA ASP A 212 -61.85 2.49 -39.79
C ASP A 212 -62.20 1.07 -40.28
N GLY A 213 -61.52 0.04 -39.76
CA GLY A 213 -61.84 -1.36 -40.03
C GLY A 213 -63.24 -1.76 -39.53
N LEU A 214 -63.61 -1.35 -38.31
CA LEU A 214 -64.94 -1.60 -37.76
C LEU A 214 -66.03 -0.81 -38.52
N GLN A 215 -65.74 0.42 -38.95
CA GLN A 215 -66.65 1.21 -39.79
C GLN A 215 -66.85 0.55 -41.15
N SER A 216 -65.78 0.14 -41.84
CA SER A 216 -65.90 -0.56 -43.12
C SER A 216 -66.63 -1.90 -42.98
N GLN A 217 -66.42 -2.62 -41.88
CA GLN A 217 -67.17 -3.85 -41.58
C GLN A 217 -68.66 -3.54 -41.35
N SER A 218 -68.98 -2.56 -40.51
CA SER A 218 -70.35 -2.08 -40.26
C SER A 218 -71.05 -1.65 -41.55
N GLU A 219 -70.39 -0.87 -42.40
CA GLU A 219 -70.94 -0.44 -43.70
C GLU A 219 -71.19 -1.62 -44.64
N ARG A 220 -70.29 -2.61 -44.67
CA ARG A 220 -70.50 -3.83 -45.46
C ARG A 220 -71.65 -4.65 -44.92
N GLU A 221 -71.74 -4.86 -43.61
CA GLU A 221 -72.83 -5.59 -42.97
C GLU A 221 -74.17 -4.89 -43.21
N LEU A 222 -74.22 -3.56 -43.07
CA LEU A 222 -75.41 -2.76 -43.39
C LEU A 222 -75.79 -2.88 -44.86
N LYS A 223 -74.83 -2.82 -45.79
CA LYS A 223 -75.09 -2.99 -47.22
C LYS A 223 -75.63 -4.40 -47.52
N VAL A 224 -75.08 -5.44 -46.88
CA VAL A 224 -75.59 -6.81 -47.00
C VAL A 224 -77.04 -6.88 -46.51
N VAL A 225 -77.34 -6.33 -45.33
CA VAL A 225 -78.70 -6.27 -44.77
C VAL A 225 -79.65 -5.52 -45.71
N MET A 226 -79.25 -4.35 -46.22
CA MET A 226 -80.06 -3.59 -47.18
C MET A 226 -80.32 -4.40 -48.46
N THR A 227 -79.30 -5.04 -49.04
CA THR A 227 -79.51 -5.87 -50.23
C THR A 227 -80.37 -7.10 -49.97
N GLN A 228 -80.33 -7.65 -48.76
CA GLN A 228 -81.20 -8.76 -48.36
C GLN A 228 -82.65 -8.27 -48.19
N MET A 229 -82.84 -7.10 -47.57
CA MET A 229 -84.15 -6.45 -47.50
C MET A 229 -84.71 -6.10 -48.89
N ASP A 230 -83.88 -5.62 -49.82
CA ASP A 230 -84.31 -5.33 -51.19
C ASP A 230 -84.72 -6.62 -51.92
N LYS A 231 -83.99 -7.73 -51.71
CA LYS A 231 -84.37 -9.04 -52.25
C LYS A 231 -85.68 -9.54 -51.67
N GLU A 232 -85.89 -9.38 -50.36
CA GLU A 232 -87.14 -9.76 -49.70
C GLU A 232 -88.30 -8.87 -50.14
N ALA A 233 -88.08 -7.57 -50.29
CA ALA A 233 -89.07 -6.64 -50.84
C ALA A 233 -89.40 -6.98 -52.30
N GLN A 234 -88.40 -7.30 -53.12
CA GLN A 234 -88.62 -7.73 -54.50
C GLN A 234 -89.35 -9.08 -54.54
N ALA A 235 -88.99 -10.04 -53.69
CA ALA A 235 -89.70 -11.31 -53.56
C ALA A 235 -91.15 -11.10 -53.13
N LEU A 236 -91.44 -10.14 -52.23
CA LEU A 236 -92.80 -9.76 -51.86
C LEU A 236 -93.55 -9.09 -53.01
N VAL A 237 -92.90 -8.22 -53.79
CA VAL A 237 -93.48 -7.59 -54.99
C VAL A 237 -93.78 -8.66 -56.05
N ASP A 238 -92.83 -9.55 -56.32
CA ASP A 238 -92.98 -10.66 -57.26
C ASP A 238 -94.08 -11.62 -56.78
N ALA A 239 -94.13 -11.93 -55.49
CA ALA A 239 -95.21 -12.74 -54.89
C ALA A 239 -96.56 -12.03 -54.98
N LEU A 240 -96.62 -10.72 -54.81
CA LEU A 240 -97.85 -9.93 -54.91
C LEU A 240 -98.31 -9.80 -56.36
N GLN A 241 -97.38 -9.67 -57.31
CA GLN A 241 -97.66 -9.68 -58.74
C GLN A 241 -98.08 -11.06 -59.22
N ALA A 242 -97.42 -12.12 -58.76
CA ALA A 242 -97.82 -13.49 -58.96
C ALA A 242 -99.18 -13.76 -58.32
N ALA A 243 -99.47 -13.24 -57.13
CA ALA A 243 -100.78 -13.35 -56.50
C ALA A 243 -101.86 -12.60 -57.30
N ARG A 244 -101.57 -11.42 -57.85
CA ARG A 244 -102.50 -10.71 -58.76
C ARG A 244 -102.71 -11.45 -60.08
N GLN A 245 -101.66 -12.02 -60.64
CA GLN A 245 -101.76 -12.89 -61.83
C GLN A 245 -102.53 -14.16 -61.52
N GLN A 246 -102.32 -14.75 -60.34
CA GLN A 246 -103.07 -15.91 -59.84
C GLN A 246 -104.52 -15.54 -59.52
N ILE A 247 -104.83 -14.33 -59.05
CA ILE A 247 -106.22 -13.88 -58.86
C ILE A 247 -106.91 -13.73 -60.22
N THR A 248 -106.26 -13.09 -61.19
CA THR A 248 -106.83 -12.97 -62.56
C THR A 248 -106.86 -14.30 -63.32
N ALA A 249 -105.95 -15.21 -63.02
CA ALA A 249 -105.98 -16.59 -63.50
C ALA A 249 -107.06 -17.38 -62.76
N LEU A 250 -107.25 -17.22 -61.45
CA LEU A 250 -108.32 -17.82 -60.65
C LEU A 250 -109.68 -17.26 -61.00
N GLU A 251 -109.82 -16.01 -61.43
CA GLU A 251 -111.08 -15.47 -61.95
C GLU A 251 -111.45 -16.16 -63.27
N ARG A 252 -110.47 -16.43 -64.14
CA ARG A 252 -110.65 -17.23 -65.35
C ARG A 252 -110.88 -18.70 -65.01
N ASP A 253 -110.09 -19.26 -64.12
CA ASP A 253 -110.11 -20.66 -63.69
C ASP A 253 -111.37 -20.95 -62.89
N VAL A 254 -111.92 -20.02 -62.11
CA VAL A 254 -113.22 -20.15 -61.43
C VAL A 254 -114.36 -20.03 -62.44
N ALA A 255 -114.22 -19.28 -63.53
CA ALA A 255 -115.19 -19.32 -64.63
C ALA A 255 -115.16 -20.68 -65.33
N THR A 256 -113.97 -21.21 -65.66
CA THR A 256 -113.81 -22.55 -66.24
C THR A 256 -114.01 -23.70 -65.25
N LEU A 257 -113.78 -23.54 -63.95
CA LEU A 257 -114.04 -24.52 -62.89
C LEU A 257 -115.49 -24.48 -62.44
N LYS A 258 -116.21 -23.36 -62.52
CA LYS A 258 -117.69 -23.41 -62.43
C LYS A 258 -118.28 -24.27 -63.55
N GLU A 259 -117.60 -24.34 -64.70
CA GLU A 259 -117.96 -25.18 -65.84
C GLU A 259 -117.43 -26.63 -65.69
N GLN A 260 -116.20 -26.81 -65.18
CA GLN A 260 -115.58 -28.13 -64.99
C GLN A 260 -115.90 -28.81 -63.64
N VAL A 261 -116.40 -28.11 -62.61
CA VAL A 261 -116.90 -28.72 -61.35
C VAL A 261 -118.29 -29.33 -61.57
N ALA A 262 -119.06 -28.85 -62.56
CA ALA A 262 -120.21 -29.58 -63.07
C ALA A 262 -119.80 -30.88 -63.80
N GLU A 263 -118.58 -30.95 -64.34
CA GLU A 263 -118.08 -32.05 -65.16
C GLU A 263 -117.17 -33.04 -64.39
N ARG A 264 -116.50 -32.60 -63.33
CA ARG A 264 -115.55 -33.39 -62.52
C ARG A 264 -116.08 -33.81 -61.16
N ALA A 265 -117.41 -33.95 -61.04
CA ALA A 265 -118.03 -34.82 -60.04
C ALA A 265 -117.80 -36.33 -60.33
N SER A 266 -117.11 -36.66 -61.42
CA SER A 266 -116.77 -38.02 -61.83
C SER A 266 -115.24 -38.19 -61.88
N ASN A 267 -114.65 -38.82 -60.85
CA ASN A 267 -113.34 -39.50 -60.87
C ASN A 267 -112.19 -38.78 -60.12
N VAL A 268 -112.06 -39.10 -58.83
CA VAL A 268 -110.86 -38.88 -58.01
C VAL A 268 -110.29 -40.25 -57.63
N MET A 269 -109.56 -40.89 -58.54
CA MET A 269 -108.85 -42.15 -58.25
C MET A 269 -107.36 -42.17 -58.63
N ASP A 270 -106.77 -41.04 -59.04
CA ASP A 270 -105.35 -40.99 -59.49
C ASP A 270 -104.38 -40.26 -58.52
N ALA A 271 -104.76 -40.05 -57.25
CA ALA A 271 -103.92 -39.35 -56.27
C ALA A 271 -102.92 -40.27 -55.53
N ASP A 272 -103.15 -41.59 -55.52
CA ASP A 272 -102.41 -42.53 -54.67
C ASP A 272 -101.03 -42.93 -55.24
N THR A 273 -100.86 -42.88 -56.58
CA THR A 273 -99.61 -43.25 -57.26
C THR A 273 -98.54 -42.16 -57.26
N ARG A 274 -98.90 -40.88 -57.06
CA ARG A 274 -97.91 -39.79 -56.93
C ARG A 274 -97.30 -39.70 -55.54
N TRP A 275 -98.01 -40.20 -54.53
CA TRP A 275 -97.59 -40.19 -53.13
C TRP A 275 -96.42 -41.17 -52.88
N THR A 276 -96.45 -42.36 -53.48
CA THR A 276 -95.39 -43.37 -53.32
C THR A 276 -94.08 -42.98 -54.02
N ALA A 277 -94.13 -42.36 -55.20
CA ALA A 277 -92.94 -41.84 -55.89
C ALA A 277 -92.28 -40.66 -55.13
N SER A 278 -93.08 -39.84 -54.44
CA SER A 278 -92.58 -38.76 -53.57
C SER A 278 -91.93 -39.30 -52.28
N GLN A 279 -92.38 -40.46 -51.79
CA GLN A 279 -91.82 -41.09 -50.58
C GLN A 279 -90.43 -41.69 -50.84
N GLU A 280 -90.21 -42.30 -52.00
CA GLU A 280 -88.90 -42.85 -52.40
C GLU A 280 -87.84 -41.76 -52.64
N ALA A 281 -88.23 -40.62 -53.24
CA ALA A 281 -87.34 -39.47 -53.41
C ALA A 281 -86.93 -38.84 -52.07
N LEU A 282 -87.85 -38.78 -51.10
CA LEU A 282 -87.57 -38.28 -49.75
C LEU A 282 -86.62 -39.21 -48.98
N ALA A 283 -86.81 -40.54 -49.09
CA ALA A 283 -85.92 -41.52 -48.47
C ALA A 283 -84.48 -41.45 -49.05
N HIS A 284 -84.33 -41.22 -50.35
CA HIS A 284 -83.03 -41.06 -51.00
C HIS A 284 -82.32 -39.75 -50.60
N ALA A 285 -83.05 -38.65 -50.46
CA ALA A 285 -82.50 -37.37 -49.98
C ALA A 285 -82.06 -37.44 -48.51
N GLN A 286 -82.82 -38.16 -47.68
CA GLN A 286 -82.51 -38.33 -46.26
C GLN A 286 -81.28 -39.22 -46.04
N ALA A 287 -81.09 -40.24 -46.89
CA ALA A 287 -79.86 -41.03 -46.91
C ALA A 287 -78.62 -40.20 -47.30
N GLN A 288 -78.74 -39.28 -48.27
CA GLN A 288 -77.65 -38.36 -48.64
C GLN A 288 -77.33 -37.36 -47.52
N ALA A 289 -78.34 -36.80 -46.86
CA ALA A 289 -78.13 -35.90 -45.73
C ALA A 289 -77.39 -36.58 -44.58
N ASN A 290 -77.78 -37.81 -44.22
CA ASN A 290 -77.10 -38.62 -43.21
C ASN A 290 -75.65 -38.96 -43.61
N HIS A 291 -75.40 -39.20 -44.90
CA HIS A 291 -74.04 -39.43 -45.40
C HIS A 291 -73.15 -38.19 -45.29
N PHE A 292 -73.65 -37.01 -45.66
CA PHE A 292 -72.90 -35.75 -45.51
C PHE A 292 -72.66 -35.39 -44.06
N GLN A 293 -73.64 -35.63 -43.17
CA GLN A 293 -73.47 -35.44 -41.74
C GLN A 293 -72.36 -36.35 -41.19
N HIS A 294 -72.37 -37.63 -41.55
CA HIS A 294 -71.32 -38.57 -41.14
C HIS A 294 -69.93 -38.16 -41.66
N MET A 295 -69.82 -37.71 -42.92
CA MET A 295 -68.54 -37.20 -43.44
C MET A 295 -68.06 -35.97 -42.69
N TYR A 296 -68.96 -35.06 -42.32
CA TYR A 296 -68.63 -33.85 -41.58
C TYR A 296 -68.17 -34.16 -40.15
N GLU A 297 -68.86 -35.07 -39.45
CA GLU A 297 -68.46 -35.56 -38.13
C GLU A 297 -67.10 -36.25 -38.17
N THR A 298 -66.83 -37.04 -39.21
CA THR A 298 -65.53 -37.70 -39.44
C THR A 298 -64.42 -36.67 -39.71
N LEU A 299 -64.73 -35.61 -40.46
CA LEU A 299 -63.79 -34.51 -40.71
C LEU A 299 -63.47 -33.73 -39.43
N LEU A 300 -64.46 -33.48 -38.58
CA LEU A 300 -64.24 -32.81 -37.29
C LEU A 300 -63.37 -33.68 -36.37
N ALA A 301 -63.68 -34.97 -36.25
CA ALA A 301 -62.92 -35.90 -35.43
C ALA A 301 -61.45 -36.02 -35.89
N THR A 302 -61.21 -36.05 -37.21
CA THR A 302 -59.84 -36.09 -37.76
C THR A 302 -59.08 -34.78 -37.53
N MET A 303 -59.74 -33.63 -37.63
CA MET A 303 -59.13 -32.33 -37.32
C MET A 303 -58.78 -32.18 -35.84
N GLU A 304 -59.65 -32.66 -34.95
CA GLU A 304 -59.41 -32.67 -33.51
C GLU A 304 -58.24 -33.58 -33.14
N GLN A 305 -58.19 -34.79 -33.73
CA GLN A 305 -57.06 -35.70 -33.59
C GLN A 305 -55.74 -35.08 -34.11
N LEU A 306 -55.76 -34.40 -35.25
CA LEU A 306 -54.59 -33.69 -35.78
C LEU A 306 -54.11 -32.57 -34.85
N ARG A 307 -55.05 -31.82 -34.26
CA ARG A 307 -54.74 -30.75 -33.31
C ARG A 307 -54.06 -31.30 -32.06
N ASP A 308 -54.56 -32.41 -31.52
CA ASP A 308 -53.98 -33.04 -30.33
C ASP A 308 -52.59 -33.62 -30.62
N THR A 309 -52.41 -34.21 -31.80
CA THR A 309 -51.09 -34.71 -32.24
C THR A 309 -50.08 -33.57 -32.36
N HIS A 310 -50.48 -32.43 -32.94
CA HIS A 310 -49.63 -31.24 -33.01
C HIS A 310 -49.35 -30.61 -31.64
N ALA A 311 -50.31 -30.62 -30.72
CA ALA A 311 -50.13 -30.13 -29.36
C ALA A 311 -49.10 -30.98 -28.60
N GLN A 312 -49.20 -32.32 -28.71
CA GLN A 312 -48.24 -33.24 -28.12
C GLN A 312 -46.83 -33.07 -28.70
N GLU A 313 -46.70 -32.93 -30.03
CA GLU A 313 -45.40 -32.74 -30.67
C GLU A 313 -44.77 -31.39 -30.30
N LYS A 314 -45.58 -30.34 -30.15
CA LYS A 314 -45.11 -29.04 -29.65
C LYS A 314 -44.58 -29.15 -28.22
N VAL A 315 -45.27 -29.85 -27.33
CA VAL A 315 -44.80 -30.08 -25.95
C VAL A 315 -43.49 -30.87 -25.95
N ARG A 316 -43.38 -31.92 -26.77
CA ARG A 316 -42.17 -32.72 -26.92
C ARG A 316 -40.97 -31.87 -27.38
N LEU A 317 -41.17 -31.00 -28.38
CA LEU A 317 -40.12 -30.10 -28.88
C LEU A 317 -39.69 -29.06 -27.86
N VAL A 318 -40.63 -28.50 -27.08
CA VAL A 318 -40.30 -27.54 -26.01
C VAL A 318 -39.47 -28.20 -24.91
N GLN A 319 -39.83 -29.42 -24.51
CA GLN A 319 -39.05 -30.19 -23.52
C GLN A 319 -37.64 -30.52 -24.04
N GLN A 320 -37.52 -30.91 -25.31
CA GLN A 320 -36.23 -31.17 -25.93
C GLN A 320 -35.37 -29.90 -25.99
N HIS A 321 -35.96 -28.76 -26.36
CA HIS A 321 -35.26 -27.47 -26.39
C HIS A 321 -34.77 -27.04 -25.00
N ALA A 322 -35.62 -27.22 -23.97
CA ALA A 322 -35.25 -26.92 -22.58
C ALA A 322 -34.06 -27.78 -22.11
N MET A 323 -34.06 -29.08 -22.40
CA MET A 323 -32.93 -29.96 -22.04
C MET A 323 -31.64 -29.62 -22.80
N THR A 324 -31.73 -29.21 -24.07
CA THR A 324 -30.55 -28.75 -24.83
C THR A 324 -30.02 -27.42 -24.34
N GLN A 325 -30.90 -26.52 -23.89
CA GLN A 325 -30.48 -25.25 -23.32
C GLN A 325 -29.80 -25.46 -21.96
N GLU A 326 -30.37 -26.29 -21.10
CA GLU A 326 -29.80 -26.62 -19.79
C GLU A 326 -28.41 -27.30 -19.94
N SER A 327 -28.24 -28.20 -20.92
CA SER A 327 -26.94 -28.82 -21.16
C SER A 327 -25.90 -27.83 -21.68
N ALA A 328 -26.30 -26.87 -22.51
CA ALA A 328 -25.43 -25.79 -22.99
C ALA A 328 -25.02 -24.84 -21.84
N GLU A 329 -25.96 -24.46 -20.97
CA GLU A 329 -25.70 -23.62 -19.79
C GLU A 329 -24.72 -24.31 -18.83
N ARG A 330 -24.90 -25.60 -18.54
CA ARG A 330 -23.95 -26.39 -17.72
C ARG A 330 -22.57 -26.47 -18.35
N ALA A 331 -22.47 -26.59 -19.69
CA ALA A 331 -21.19 -26.62 -20.39
C ALA A 331 -20.46 -25.27 -20.32
N ILE A 332 -21.19 -24.16 -20.42
CA ILE A 332 -20.65 -22.81 -20.24
C ILE A 332 -20.15 -22.63 -18.80
N GLU A 333 -20.93 -23.05 -17.81
CA GLU A 333 -20.56 -22.95 -16.40
C GLU A 333 -19.30 -23.78 -16.08
N ALA A 334 -19.22 -25.02 -16.58
CA ALA A 334 -18.04 -25.86 -16.41
C ALA A 334 -16.79 -25.23 -17.05
N ARG A 335 -16.93 -24.59 -18.22
CA ARG A 335 -15.83 -23.86 -18.87
C ARG A 335 -15.39 -22.65 -18.04
N HIS A 336 -16.31 -21.86 -17.51
CA HIS A 336 -15.98 -20.74 -16.64
C HIS A 336 -15.27 -21.19 -15.36
N GLN A 337 -15.69 -22.30 -14.75
CA GLN A 337 -15.03 -22.87 -13.58
C GLN A 337 -13.58 -23.30 -13.90
N ALA A 338 -13.35 -23.89 -15.08
CA ALA A 338 -12.00 -24.26 -15.53
C ALA A 338 -11.10 -23.03 -15.79
N GLU A 339 -11.66 -21.96 -16.39
CA GLU A 339 -10.94 -20.69 -16.61
C GLU A 339 -10.61 -19.99 -15.27
N LEU A 340 -11.51 -20.05 -14.28
CA LEU A 340 -11.23 -19.54 -12.92
C LEU A 340 -10.14 -20.35 -12.21
N ALA A 341 -10.15 -21.69 -12.33
CA ALA A 341 -9.12 -22.54 -11.75
C ALA A 341 -7.74 -22.23 -12.33
N THR A 342 -7.64 -22.12 -13.66
CA THR A 342 -6.38 -21.75 -14.33
C THR A 342 -5.92 -20.34 -13.97
N LEU A 343 -6.83 -19.39 -13.75
CA LEU A 343 -6.48 -18.07 -13.26
C LEU A 343 -5.95 -18.12 -11.81
N HIS A 344 -6.59 -18.89 -10.93
CA HIS A 344 -6.11 -19.09 -9.56
C HIS A 344 -4.71 -19.71 -9.53
N ASP A 345 -4.44 -20.71 -10.37
CA ASP A 345 -3.11 -21.31 -10.47
C ASP A 345 -2.06 -20.31 -10.96
N ARG A 346 -2.39 -19.45 -11.93
CA ARG A 346 -1.51 -18.37 -12.38
C ARG A 346 -1.21 -17.36 -11.26
N VAL A 347 -2.22 -16.99 -10.49
CA VAL A 347 -2.04 -16.09 -9.34
C VAL A 347 -1.16 -16.75 -8.28
N ARG A 348 -1.40 -18.03 -7.96
CA ARG A 348 -0.59 -18.80 -7.02
C ARG A 348 0.88 -18.84 -7.46
N HIS A 349 1.15 -19.19 -8.71
CA HIS A 349 2.51 -19.17 -9.26
C HIS A 349 3.16 -17.78 -9.22
N ALA A 350 2.40 -16.71 -9.48
CA ALA A 350 2.92 -15.34 -9.38
C ALA A 350 3.29 -14.98 -7.93
N VAL A 351 2.47 -15.38 -6.96
CA VAL A 351 2.74 -15.20 -5.53
C VAL A 351 3.97 -16.00 -5.10
N ASP A 352 4.06 -17.28 -5.47
CA ASP A 352 5.20 -18.14 -5.14
C ASP A 352 6.50 -17.64 -5.77
N LYS A 353 6.44 -17.12 -7.00
CA LYS A 353 7.60 -16.49 -7.64
C LYS A 353 8.00 -15.21 -6.93
N LYS A 354 7.04 -14.38 -6.53
CA LYS A 354 7.32 -13.14 -5.80
C LYS A 354 7.90 -13.41 -4.42
N SER A 355 7.38 -14.38 -3.68
CA SER A 355 7.93 -14.79 -2.38
C SER A 355 9.34 -15.38 -2.53
N SER A 356 9.61 -16.18 -3.58
CA SER A 356 10.95 -16.67 -3.87
C SER A 356 11.95 -15.54 -4.17
N VAL A 357 11.54 -14.53 -4.95
CA VAL A 357 12.38 -13.34 -5.21
C VAL A 357 12.64 -12.55 -3.92
N ILE A 358 11.63 -12.39 -3.07
CA ILE A 358 11.79 -11.73 -1.76
C ILE A 358 12.81 -12.50 -0.91
N ALA A 359 12.69 -13.82 -0.79
CA ALA A 359 13.63 -14.63 -0.03
C ALA A 359 15.07 -14.55 -0.57
N GLN A 360 15.24 -14.50 -1.91
CA GLN A 360 16.54 -14.27 -2.53
C GLN A 360 17.11 -12.90 -2.17
N LEU A 361 16.30 -11.84 -2.23
CA LEU A 361 16.72 -10.48 -1.85
C LEU A 361 17.05 -10.37 -0.36
N GLU A 362 16.29 -11.03 0.51
CA GLU A 362 16.57 -11.11 1.95
C GLU A 362 17.91 -11.81 2.22
N THR A 363 18.19 -12.89 1.49
CA THR A 363 19.48 -13.61 1.59
C THR A 363 20.64 -12.73 1.11
N GLN A 364 20.49 -12.08 -0.05
CA GLN A 364 21.50 -11.15 -0.57
C GLN A 364 21.74 -9.96 0.36
N LEU A 365 20.68 -9.48 1.02
CA LEU A 365 20.78 -8.42 2.03
C LEU A 365 21.54 -8.91 3.25
N ALA A 366 21.23 -10.11 3.77
CA ALA A 366 21.93 -10.70 4.90
C ALA A 366 23.42 -10.89 4.60
N ASP A 367 23.77 -11.40 3.41
CA ASP A 367 25.15 -11.56 2.96
C ASP A 367 25.87 -10.21 2.83
N ALA A 368 25.20 -9.18 2.31
CA ALA A 368 25.76 -7.83 2.21
C ALA A 368 26.02 -7.22 3.59
N VAL A 369 25.09 -7.42 4.53
CA VAL A 369 25.24 -6.99 5.92
C VAL A 369 26.39 -7.73 6.60
N ALA A 370 26.54 -9.04 6.39
CA ALA A 370 27.64 -9.83 6.92
C ALA A 370 29.00 -9.36 6.37
N ARG A 371 29.08 -9.09 5.06
CA ARG A 371 30.27 -8.48 4.43
C ARG A 371 30.59 -7.12 5.04
N ALA A 372 29.59 -6.27 5.24
CA ALA A 372 29.78 -4.95 5.86
C ALA A 372 30.31 -5.05 7.30
N HIS A 373 29.74 -5.94 8.12
CA HIS A 373 30.22 -6.19 9.49
C HIS A 373 31.64 -6.75 9.50
N SER A 374 31.97 -7.65 8.57
CA SER A 374 33.33 -8.16 8.42
C SER A 374 34.32 -7.04 8.04
N THR A 375 33.96 -6.16 7.10
CA THR A 375 34.79 -5.00 6.75
C THR A 375 34.93 -4.01 7.90
N GLU A 376 33.87 -3.79 8.67
CA GLU A 376 33.91 -2.94 9.86
C GLU A 376 34.84 -3.53 10.92
N HIS A 377 34.75 -4.83 11.18
CA HIS A 377 35.67 -5.53 12.09
C HIS A 377 37.13 -5.43 11.62
N VAL A 378 37.39 -5.62 10.33
CA VAL A 378 38.74 -5.46 9.75
C VAL A 378 39.24 -4.02 9.92
N LEU A 379 38.39 -3.02 9.70
CA LEU A 379 38.75 -1.61 9.89
C LEU A 379 39.00 -1.26 11.36
N MET A 380 38.20 -1.79 12.29
CA MET A 380 38.42 -1.64 13.73
C MET A 380 39.74 -2.29 14.16
N GLN A 381 40.05 -3.46 13.61
CA GLN A 381 41.30 -4.17 13.90
C GLN A 381 42.52 -3.43 13.33
N LEU A 382 42.45 -2.92 12.08
CA LEU A 382 43.48 -2.04 11.51
C LEU A 382 43.65 -0.75 12.33
N SER A 383 42.56 -0.17 12.81
CA SER A 383 42.57 0.99 13.72
C SER A 383 43.29 0.66 15.03
N ALA A 384 42.99 -0.49 15.63
CA ALA A 384 43.64 -0.96 16.85
C ALA A 384 45.14 -1.25 16.62
N ASP A 385 45.50 -1.87 15.50
CA ASP A 385 46.89 -2.15 15.12
C ASP A 385 47.68 -0.85 14.87
N LEU A 386 47.08 0.14 14.21
CA LEU A 386 47.67 1.47 14.02
C LEU A 386 47.90 2.21 15.34
N GLN A 387 46.97 2.09 16.29
CA GLN A 387 47.12 2.64 17.64
C GLN A 387 48.19 1.89 18.45
N SER A 388 48.28 0.57 18.30
CA SER A 388 49.31 -0.27 18.93
C SER A 388 50.72 -0.01 18.34
N CYS A 389 50.81 0.36 17.07
CA CYS A 389 52.08 0.76 16.42
C CYS A 389 52.58 2.15 16.87
N GLY A 390 51.76 2.91 17.60
CA GLY A 390 52.16 4.15 18.27
C GLY A 390 52.89 3.96 19.60
N SER A 391 53.05 2.71 20.07
CA SER A 391 53.69 2.43 21.36
C SER A 391 54.57 1.17 21.33
N GLN A 392 55.70 1.22 20.62
CA GLN A 392 56.96 0.63 21.12
C GLN A 392 58.22 1.26 20.49
N PRO A 393 59.32 1.40 21.26
CA PRO A 393 60.62 1.81 20.77
C PRO A 393 61.31 0.65 20.03
N SER A 394 62.06 0.99 18.97
CA SER A 394 63.20 0.26 18.39
C SER A 394 63.40 -1.21 18.84
N GLY A 395 63.05 -2.16 17.97
CA GLY A 395 63.45 -3.57 18.11
C GLY A 395 63.20 -4.34 16.82
N ALA A 396 64.25 -4.97 16.28
CA ALA A 396 64.29 -5.59 14.97
C ALA A 396 63.54 -6.93 14.85
N MET A 397 63.25 -7.31 13.59
CA MET A 397 62.94 -8.65 13.08
C MET A 397 61.63 -9.34 13.53
N ALA A 398 60.68 -9.49 12.60
CA ALA A 398 60.35 -10.79 12.00
C ALA A 398 59.31 -10.59 10.88
N LEU A 399 59.76 -10.84 9.65
CA LEU A 399 58.91 -11.16 8.51
C LEU A 399 58.26 -12.54 8.76
N VAL A 400 57.12 -12.77 8.09
CA VAL A 400 56.58 -14.05 7.60
C VAL A 400 55.25 -14.51 8.23
N GLU A 401 54.31 -14.80 7.31
CA GLU A 401 53.06 -15.60 7.41
C GLU A 401 51.88 -14.96 8.17
N ALA A 402 50.64 -14.92 7.67
CA ALA A 402 49.98 -15.78 6.71
C ALA A 402 48.81 -15.05 6.00
N PHE A 403 48.84 -15.02 4.67
CA PHE A 403 47.63 -15.05 3.86
C PHE A 403 47.32 -16.52 3.60
N HIS A 404 46.32 -17.07 4.29
CA HIS A 404 45.63 -18.27 3.83
C HIS A 404 44.32 -17.83 3.19
N LEU A 405 44.30 -17.88 1.86
CA LEU A 405 43.10 -18.09 1.06
C LEU A 405 42.93 -19.60 0.99
N ASP A 406 41.92 -20.12 1.68
CA ASP A 406 41.35 -21.44 1.39
C ASP A 406 39.91 -21.24 0.94
N ASP A 407 39.54 -22.05 -0.06
CA ASP A 407 38.34 -22.02 -0.93
C ASP A 407 36.96 -21.93 -0.24
#